data_AF-A0A8I1RQS2-F1
#
_entry.id   AF-A0A8I1RQS2-F1
#
_cell.length_a   1.000
_cell.length_b   1.000
_cell.length_c   1.000
_cell.angle_alpha   90.00
_cell.angle_beta   90.00
_cell.angle_gamma   90.00
#
_symmetry.space_group_name_H-M   'P 1'
#
loop_
_entity.id
_entity.type
_entity.pdbx_description
1 polymer ?
#
loop_
_entity_poly.entity_id
_entity_poly.type
_entity_poly.pdbx_seq_one_letter_code
_entity_poly.pdbx_strand_id
1 'polypeptide(L)' 'MFEVGKKYEFRIIEAGDETTLWGVVERYEHPLIQLARKPSLDIHTGKDKITLGGAPGRIINVTSPNFISAVLSGSDAD' A
#
# COMPACT_ATOMS: atom_id res chain seq x y z
N MET A 1 8.37 7.35 -11.72
CA MET A 1 9.31 6.37 -11.12
C MET A 1 9.01 6.33 -9.63
N PHE A 2 8.92 5.16 -9.01
CA PHE A 2 8.60 5.03 -7.58
C PHE A 2 9.85 5.08 -6.72
N GLU A 3 9.78 5.74 -5.58
CA GLU A 3 10.89 5.88 -4.66
C GLU A 3 10.81 4.85 -3.52
N VAL A 4 11.89 4.09 -3.33
CA VAL A 4 12.02 3.17 -2.20
C VAL A 4 12.06 3.95 -0.88
N GLY A 5 11.32 3.48 0.12
CA GLY A 5 11.17 4.11 1.43
C GLY A 5 10.06 5.17 1.49
N LYS A 6 9.43 5.53 0.36
CA LYS A 6 8.31 6.47 0.34
C LYS A 6 6.98 5.75 0.42
N LYS A 7 6.00 6.40 1.05
CA LYS A 7 4.61 5.91 1.16
C LYS A 7 3.79 6.43 -0.01
N TYR A 8 3.03 5.55 -0.65
CA TYR A 8 2.11 5.90 -1.73
C TYR A 8 0.70 5.40 -1.41
N GLU A 9 -0.28 6.12 -1.94
CA GLU A 9 -1.65 5.67 -2.13
C GLU A 9 -1.75 5.08 -3.54
N PHE A 10 -2.21 3.84 -3.65
CA PHE A 10 -2.42 3.12 -4.89
C PHE A 10 -3.91 2.89 -5.09
N ARG A 11 -4.43 3.28 -6.25
CA ARG A 11 -5.79 2.97 -6.67
C ARG A 11 -5.74 1.84 -7.68
N ILE A 12 -6.42 0.75 -7.38
CA ILE A 12 -6.46 -0.45 -8.21
C ILE A 12 -7.88 -0.97 -8.32
N ILE A 13 -8.15 -1.76 -9.34
CA ILE A 13 -9.39 -2.52 -9.48
C ILE A 13 -9.15 -3.92 -8.91
N GLU A 14 -9.83 -4.28 -7.83
CA GLU A 14 -9.78 -5.61 -7.22
C GLU A 14 -11.20 -6.21 -7.29
N ALA A 15 -11.34 -7.40 -7.90
CA ALA A 15 -12.63 -8.07 -8.10
C ALA A 15 -13.72 -7.26 -8.86
N GLY A 16 -13.33 -6.24 -9.62
CA GLY A 16 -14.25 -5.38 -10.39
C GLY A 16 -14.58 -4.05 -9.70
N ASP A 17 -14.11 -3.84 -8.47
CA ASP A 17 -14.32 -2.63 -7.70
C ASP A 17 -13.01 -1.82 -7.55
N GLU A 18 -13.13 -0.49 -7.62
CA GLU A 18 -12.01 0.40 -7.31
C GLU A 18 -11.72 0.35 -5.80
N THR A 19 -10.49 -0.02 -5.46
CA THR A 19 -9.98 -0.12 -4.10
C THR A 19 -8.72 0.71 -3.94
N THR A 20 -8.63 1.40 -2.80
CA THR A 20 -7.46 2.20 -2.43
C THR A 20 -6.60 1.45 -1.41
N LEU A 21 -5.29 1.41 -1.66
CA LEU A 21 -4.28 0.78 -0.83
C LEU A 21 -3.22 1.79 -0.44
N TRP A 22 -2.70 1.72 0.78
CA TRP A 22 -1.57 2.53 1.21
C TRP A 22 -0.40 1.65 1.61
N GLY A 23 0.79 1.95 1.12
CA GLY A 23 1.98 1.17 1.41
C GLY A 23 3.27 1.96 1.23
N VAL A 24 4.30 1.56 1.98
CA VAL A 24 5.67 2.05 1.77
C VAL A 24 6.31 1.17 0.72
N VAL A 25 6.93 1.75 -0.30
CA VAL A 25 7.66 1.00 -1.32
C VAL A 25 8.94 0.45 -0.70
N GLU A 26 9.05 -0.87 -0.62
CA GLU A 26 10.24 -1.58 -0.13
C GLU A 26 11.23 -1.85 -1.27
N ARG A 27 10.70 -2.18 -2.45
CA ARG A 27 11.50 -2.41 -3.65
C ARG A 27 10.70 -1.98 -4.89
N TYR A 28 11.39 -1.40 -5.86
CA TYR A 28 10.81 -1.05 -7.15
C TYR A 28 11.70 -1.59 -8.27
N GLU A 29 11.12 -2.39 -9.16
CA GLU A 29 11.75 -2.95 -10.34
C GLU A 29 10.72 -2.96 -11.45
N HIS A 30 10.80 -1.99 -12.38
CA HIS A 30 9.74 -1.76 -13.35
C HIS A 30 9.34 -3.04 -14.14
N PRO A 31 8.04 -3.42 -14.19
CA PRO A 31 6.85 -2.67 -13.74
C PRO A 31 6.33 -3.03 -12.34
N LEU A 32 7.11 -3.73 -11.53
CA LEU A 32 6.73 -4.27 -10.23
C LEU A 32 7.15 -3.35 -9.07
N ILE A 33 6.25 -3.21 -8.10
CA ILE A 33 6.46 -2.55 -6.82
C ILE A 33 6.21 -3.56 -5.72
N GLN A 34 7.15 -3.72 -4.81
CA GLN A 34 6.96 -4.46 -3.57
C GLN A 34 6.69 -3.48 -2.44
N LEU A 35 5.57 -3.65 -1.76
CA LEU A 35 5.24 -2.89 -0.55
C LEU A 35 5.82 -3.56 0.69
N ALA A 36 6.34 -2.74 1.60
CA ALA A 36 6.86 -3.18 2.88
C ALA A 36 5.77 -3.92 3.65
N ARG A 37 6.11 -5.10 4.17
CA ARG A 37 5.22 -5.85 5.04
C ARG A 37 5.03 -5.07 6.32
N LYS A 38 3.80 -4.65 6.61
CA LYS A 38 3.50 -4.11 7.94
C LYS A 38 3.17 -5.28 8.86
N PRO A 39 3.89 -5.47 9.98
CA PRO A 39 3.40 -6.36 11.02
C PRO A 39 2.02 -5.84 11.45
N SER A 40 1.05 -6.74 11.59
CA SER A 40 -0.22 -6.40 12.23
C SER A 40 0.10 -5.93 13.64
N LEU A 41 -0.29 -4.70 13.96
CA LEU A 41 -0.17 -4.21 15.33
C LEU A 41 -1.48 -4.57 16.04
N ASP A 42 -1.44 -5.66 16.79
CA ASP A 42 -2.51 -6.00 17.72
C ASP A 42 -2.43 -5.02 18.90
N ILE A 43 -3.31 -4.01 18.90
CA ILE A 43 -3.46 -3.13 20.07
C ILE A 43 -4.45 -3.80 21.01
N HIS A 44 -3.96 -4.24 22.17
CA HIS A 44 -4.79 -4.79 23.24
C HIS A 44 -5.25 -3.66 24.18
N THR A 45 -6.46 -3.15 23.97
CA THR A 45 -7.10 -2.22 24.93
C THR A 45 -8.16 -2.97 25.72
N GLY A 46 -7.79 -3.48 26.89
CA GLY A 46 -8.68 -3.92 27.99
C GLY A 46 -9.64 -5.09 27.73
N LYS A 47 -10.48 -5.01 26.70
CA LYS A 47 -11.48 -6.01 26.29
C LYS A 47 -11.67 -6.14 24.77
N ASP A 48 -11.03 -5.28 23.97
CA ASP A 48 -11.21 -5.28 22.50
C ASP A 48 -9.85 -5.45 21.80
N LYS A 49 -9.77 -6.41 20.87
CA LYS A 49 -8.57 -6.66 20.07
C LYS A 49 -8.68 -5.89 18.76
N ILE A 50 -8.17 -4.66 18.76
CA ILE A 50 -8.10 -3.87 17.54
C ILE A 50 -6.86 -4.32 16.77
N THR A 51 -7.08 -5.14 15.74
CA THR A 51 -6.02 -5.50 14.80
C THR A 51 -5.91 -4.37 13.79
N LEU A 52 -4.90 -3.50 13.93
CA LEU A 52 -4.55 -2.58 12.86
C LEU A 52 -3.89 -3.42 11.76
N GLY A 53 -4.68 -3.69 10.72
CA GLY A 53 -4.38 -4.64 9.65
C GLY A 53 -2.96 -4.50 9.10
N GLY A 54 -2.12 -5.46 9.42
CA GLY A 54 -0.83 -5.65 8.79
C GLY A 54 -1.07 -6.14 7.37
N ALA A 55 -0.91 -5.27 6.38
CA ALA A 55 -0.99 -5.70 4.99
C ALA A 55 0.20 -6.65 4.71
N PRO A 56 -0.04 -7.86 4.18
CA PRO A 56 1.04 -8.69 3.68
C PRO A 56 1.82 -7.89 2.64
N GLY A 57 3.14 -8.13 2.53
CA GLY A 57 3.94 -7.48 1.48
C GLY A 57 3.28 -7.74 0.12
N ARG A 58 2.66 -6.71 -0.43
CA ARG A 58 1.89 -6.78 -1.68
C ARG A 58 2.80 -6.39 -2.82
N ILE A 59 2.76 -7.18 -3.90
CA ILE A 59 3.43 -6.84 -5.15
C ILE A 59 2.39 -6.23 -6.09
N ILE A 60 2.63 -5.02 -6.56
CA ILE A 60 1.77 -4.27 -7.47
C ILE A 60 2.45 -4.20 -8.83
N ASN A 61 1.73 -4.59 -9.89
CA ASN A 61 2.17 -4.39 -11.27
C ASN A 61 1.51 -3.12 -11.82
N VAL A 62 2.32 -2.08 -12.08
CA VAL A 62 1.80 -0.77 -12.53
C VAL A 62 1.44 -0.71 -14.01
N THR A 63 1.78 -1.74 -14.78
CA THR A 63 1.33 -1.88 -16.17
C THR A 63 0.11 -2.80 -16.29
N SER A 64 -0.45 -3.26 -15.17
CA SER A 64 -1.69 -4.03 -15.15
C SER A 64 -2.87 -3.16 -15.58
N PRO A 65 -3.86 -3.67 -16.33
CA PRO A 65 -5.10 -2.94 -16.61
C PRO A 65 -5.91 -2.65 -15.34
N ASN A 66 -5.62 -3.36 -14.25
CA ASN A 66 -6.24 -3.14 -12.95
C ASN A 66 -5.55 -2.03 -12.16
N PHE A 67 -4.44 -1.46 -12.65
CA PHE A 67 -3.77 -0.35 -12.00
C PHE A 67 -4.36 0.97 -12.52
N ILE A 68 -4.88 1.80 -11.61
CA ILE A 68 -5.50 3.08 -11.97
C ILE A 68 -4.47 4.20 -11.79
N SER A 69 -3.94 4.36 -10.58
CA SER A 69 -3.00 5.42 -10.27
C SER A 69 -2.23 5.15 -8.98
N ALA A 70 -1.14 5.88 -8.80
CA ALA A 70 -0.47 5.96 -7.51
C ALA A 70 0.02 7.38 -7.24
N VAL A 71 -0.21 7.85 -6.02
CA VAL A 71 0.16 9.20 -5.57
C VAL A 71 0.99 9.12 -4.28
N LEU A 72 1.96 10.01 -4.13
CA LEU A 72 2.80 10.06 -2.93
C LEU A 72 1.93 10.48 -1.73
N SER A 73 1.82 9.59 -0.74
CA SER A 73 1.07 9.82 0.49
C SER A 73 1.95 10.61 1.44
N GLY A 74 1.91 11.93 1.33
CA GLY A 74 2.81 12.85 2.06
C GLY A 74 3.08 14.17 1.34
N SER A 75 2.51 14.40 0.16
CA SER A 75 2.44 15.73 -0.46
C SER A 75 1.37 16.59 0.22
N ASP A 76 1.43 16.73 1.55
CA ASP A 76 0.90 17.92 2.21
C ASP A 76 1.95 18.99 1.90
N ALA A 77 1.66 19.78 0.86
CA ALA A 77 2.42 20.99 0.62
C ALA A 77 2.15 21.92 1.81
N ASP A 78 3.20 22.19 2.57
CA ASP A 78 3.29 23.24 3.58
C ASP A 78 2.66 24.56 3.11
#